data_AF-A0A6B3EVZ2-F1
#
_entry.id   AF-A0A6B3EVZ2-F1
#
_cell.length_a   1.000
_cell.length_b   1.000
_cell.length_c   1.000
_cell.angle_alpha   90.00
_cell.angle_beta   90.00
_cell.angle_gamma   90.00
#
_symmetry.space_group_name_H-M   'P 1'
#
loop_
_entity.id
_entity.type
_entity.pdbx_description
1 polymer ?
#
loop_
_entity_poly.entity_id
_entity_poly.type
_entity_poly.pdbx_seq_one_letter_code
_entity_poly.pdbx_strand_id
1 'polypeptide(L)'
;QAWGTSSRFVRRSTERAPTKSGVIGLLAAAQGRERDADLSDLAALRFAVRLDQPGTRVRDFQTARHLDTDASMPVSERFYLSDAVFVAAVEGAADLVDELLA
;
A
#
# COMPACT_ATOMS: atom_id res chain seq x y z
N GLN A 1 2.78 2.46 -8.99
CA GLN A 1 2.31 2.36 -7.57
C GLN A 1 1.05 1.49 -7.50
N ALA A 2 0.76 0.81 -6.39
CA ALA A 2 -0.47 0.03 -6.21
C ALA A 2 -0.98 0.12 -4.77
N TRP A 3 -2.26 0.46 -4.61
CA TRP A 3 -2.91 0.76 -3.33
C TRP A 3 -4.21 -0.03 -3.21
N GLY A 4 -4.13 -1.30 -2.80
CA GLY A 4 -5.29 -2.20 -2.76
C GLY A 4 -6.16 -2.04 -1.50
N THR A 5 -7.48 -2.07 -1.66
CA THR A 5 -8.48 -2.13 -0.55
C THR A 5 -9.23 -3.46 -0.52
N SER A 6 -9.41 -4.08 -1.68
CA SER A 6 -10.06 -5.36 -1.85
C SER A 6 -9.28 -6.15 -2.90
N SER A 7 -9.13 -7.44 -2.68
CA SER A 7 -8.37 -8.30 -3.57
C SER A 7 -8.83 -9.74 -3.40
N ARG A 8 -9.52 -10.27 -4.40
CA ARG A 8 -9.87 -11.70 -4.45
C ARG A 8 -8.83 -12.40 -5.31
N PHE A 9 -8.00 -13.22 -4.67
CA PHE A 9 -6.96 -14.12 -5.19
C PHE A 9 -6.29 -13.69 -6.51
N VAL A 10 -6.94 -13.97 -7.65
CA VAL A 10 -6.40 -13.78 -9.01
C VAL A 10 -6.55 -12.36 -9.54
N ARG A 11 -7.42 -11.52 -8.98
CA ARG A 11 -7.57 -10.13 -9.41
C ARG A 11 -7.21 -9.17 -8.27
N ARG A 12 -6.14 -8.41 -8.48
CA ARG A 12 -5.62 -7.42 -7.53
C ARG A 12 -5.86 -6.02 -8.09
N SER A 13 -6.87 -5.33 -7.58
CA SER A 13 -7.15 -3.94 -7.96
C SER A 13 -6.25 -2.96 -7.21
N THR A 14 -6.15 -1.75 -7.74
CA THR A 14 -5.59 -0.59 -7.05
C THR A 14 -6.64 0.52 -7.01
N GLU A 15 -6.66 1.24 -5.90
CA GLU A 15 -7.35 2.52 -5.80
C GLU A 15 -6.64 3.60 -6.62
N ARG A 16 -7.33 4.72 -6.81
CA ARG A 16 -6.83 5.91 -7.54
C ARG A 16 -5.84 6.75 -6.73
N ALA A 17 -5.69 6.47 -5.44
CA ALA A 17 -4.80 7.18 -4.52
C ALA A 17 -4.31 6.22 -3.42
N PRO A 18 -3.21 6.57 -2.72
CA PRO A 18 -2.79 5.88 -1.50
C PRO A 18 -3.93 5.67 -0.52
N THR A 19 -4.04 4.45 0.01
CA THR A 19 -4.99 4.11 1.07
C THR A 19 -4.39 4.44 2.44
N LYS A 20 -5.25 4.80 3.41
CA LYS A 20 -4.79 5.03 4.79
C LYS A 20 -4.04 3.82 5.34
N SER A 21 -4.56 2.60 5.11
CA SER A 21 -3.90 1.36 5.52
C SER A 21 -2.55 1.14 4.84
N GLY A 22 -2.42 1.47 3.55
CA GLY A 22 -1.16 1.34 2.82
C GLY A 22 -0.08 2.29 3.35
N VAL A 23 -0.46 3.53 3.65
CA VAL A 23 0.48 4.51 4.23
C VAL A 23 0.84 4.18 5.66
N ILE A 24 -0.11 3.74 6.51
CA ILE A 24 0.21 3.24 7.86
C ILE A 24 1.19 2.08 7.79
N GLY A 25 0.97 1.11 6.90
CA GLY A 25 1.88 -0.02 6.73
C GLY A 25 3.28 0.42 6.28
N LEU A 26 3.37 1.46 5.44
CA LEU A 26 4.65 2.06 5.04
C LEU A 26 5.37 2.71 6.23
N LEU A 27 4.65 3.47 7.07
CA LEU A 27 5.22 4.10 8.28
C LEU A 27 5.66 3.05 9.30
N ALA A 28 4.84 2.03 9.55
CA ALA A 28 5.18 0.91 10.43
C ALA A 28 6.43 0.16 9.95
N ALA A 29 6.56 -0.05 8.63
CA ALA A 29 7.74 -0.66 8.04
C ALA A 29 9.00 0.22 8.21
N ALA A 30 8.87 1.55 8.08
CA ALA A 30 9.97 2.49 8.32
C ALA A 30 10.46 2.46 9.78
N GLN A 31 9.55 2.27 10.73
CA GLN A 31 9.87 2.06 12.15
C GLN A 31 10.37 0.64 12.47
N GLY A 32 10.41 -0.28 11.49
CA GLY A 32 10.84 -1.65 11.70
C GLY A 32 9.86 -2.51 12.52
N ARG A 33 8.56 -2.17 12.54
CA ARG A 33 7.56 -2.96 13.27
C ARG A 33 7.33 -4.32 12.61
N GLU A 34 7.23 -5.35 13.44
CA GLU A 34 6.82 -6.70 13.02
C GLU A 34 5.38 -6.74 12.51
N ARG A 35 5.04 -7.81 11.78
CA ARG A 35 3.71 -7.95 11.13
C ARG A 35 2.53 -8.06 12.09
N ASP A 36 2.78 -8.50 13.31
CA ASP A 36 1.79 -8.69 14.38
C ASP A 36 1.84 -7.60 15.45
N ALA A 37 2.71 -6.59 15.27
CA ALA A 37 2.81 -5.45 16.18
C ALA A 37 1.48 -4.67 16.23
N ASP A 38 1.21 -4.06 17.39
CA ASP A 38 0.09 -3.14 17.53
C ASP A 38 0.34 -1.88 16.67
N LEU A 39 -0.70 -1.48 15.93
CA LEU A 39 -0.71 -0.32 15.04
C LEU A 39 -1.76 0.71 15.47
N SER A 40 -2.35 0.56 16.67
CA SER A 40 -3.45 1.41 17.14
C SER A 40 -3.09 2.90 17.18
N ASP A 41 -1.85 3.21 17.53
CA ASP A 41 -1.27 4.55 17.50
C ASP A 41 -1.21 5.14 16.08
N LEU A 42 -0.63 4.41 15.12
CA LEU A 42 -0.56 4.84 13.72
C LEU A 42 -1.95 4.89 13.07
N ALA A 43 -2.86 3.99 13.47
CA ALA A 43 -4.24 3.97 13.02
C ALA A 43 -5.04 5.20 13.50
N ALA A 44 -4.66 5.77 14.65
CA ALA A 44 -5.28 6.98 15.19
C ALA A 44 -4.93 8.25 14.40
N LEU A 45 -3.85 8.24 13.60
CA LEU A 45 -3.45 9.39 12.77
C LEU A 45 -4.57 9.78 11.80
N ARG A 46 -4.82 11.09 11.66
CA ARG A 46 -5.62 11.63 10.56
C ARG A 46 -4.80 11.51 9.28
N PHE A 47 -5.49 11.26 8.18
CA PHE A 47 -4.86 11.00 6.90
C PHE A 47 -5.54 11.81 5.80
N ALA A 48 -4.75 12.48 5.00
CA ALA A 48 -5.19 13.17 3.80
C ALA A 48 -4.23 12.86 2.64
N VAL A 49 -4.76 12.90 1.42
CA VAL A 49 -3.95 12.72 0.21
C VAL A 49 -4.31 13.82 -0.76
N ARG A 50 -3.29 14.50 -1.27
CA ARG A 50 -3.39 15.35 -2.45
C ARG A 50 -2.87 14.59 -3.67
N LEU A 51 -3.67 14.56 -4.73
CA LEU A 51 -3.30 13.94 -5.99
C LEU A 51 -2.68 15.02 -6.88
N ASP A 52 -1.35 15.09 -6.90
CA ASP A 52 -0.62 16.06 -7.72
C ASP A 52 -0.63 15.64 -9.20
N GLN A 53 -0.54 14.32 -9.44
CA GLN A 53 -0.77 13.73 -10.75
C GLN A 53 -1.53 12.40 -10.57
N PRO A 54 -2.74 12.24 -11.14
CA PRO A 54 -3.56 11.05 -10.93
C PRO A 54 -2.95 9.77 -11.54
N GLY A 55 -2.11 9.92 -12.56
CA GLY A 55 -1.51 8.81 -13.31
C GLY A 55 -2.52 8.02 -14.15
N THR A 56 -2.03 6.95 -14.79
CA THR A 56 -2.82 6.06 -15.65
C THR A 56 -2.88 4.66 -15.05
N ARG A 57 -4.08 4.07 -15.00
CA ARG A 57 -4.23 2.68 -14.55
C ARG A 57 -3.75 1.71 -15.63
N VAL A 58 -2.80 0.86 -15.28
CA VAL A 58 -2.27 -0.20 -16.14
C VAL A 58 -2.66 -1.57 -15.60
N ARG A 59 -2.80 -2.55 -16.50
CA ARG A 59 -3.04 -3.96 -16.17
C ARG A 59 -1.78 -4.76 -16.48
N ASP A 60 -1.34 -5.51 -15.50
CA ASP A 60 -0.24 -6.45 -15.59
C ASP A 60 -0.77 -7.89 -15.61
N PHE A 61 -0.23 -8.70 -16.51
CA PHE A 61 -0.53 -10.13 -16.64
C PHE A 61 0.58 -10.90 -15.95
N GLN A 62 0.29 -11.42 -14.75
CA GLN A 62 1.31 -12.01 -13.89
C GLN A 62 1.08 -13.51 -13.70
N THR A 63 2.08 -14.29 -14.10
CA THR A 63 2.18 -15.74 -13.86
C THR A 63 3.03 -16.03 -12.63
N ALA A 64 2.83 -17.20 -12.02
CA ALA A 64 3.67 -17.70 -10.94
C ALA A 64 3.73 -19.22 -11.00
N ARG A 65 4.77 -19.81 -10.41
CA ARG A 65 4.95 -21.26 -10.26
C ARG A 65 5.24 -21.58 -8.80
N HIS A 66 4.76 -22.73 -8.35
CA HIS A 66 5.07 -23.23 -7.01
C HIS A 66 6.56 -23.60 -6.95
N LEU A 67 7.27 -23.10 -5.92
CA LEU A 67 8.71 -23.28 -5.81
C LEU A 67 9.12 -24.76 -5.69
N ASP A 68 8.39 -25.55 -4.89
CA ASP A 68 8.76 -26.95 -4.65
C ASP A 68 8.28 -27.95 -5.72
N THR A 69 7.15 -27.67 -6.38
CA THR A 69 6.47 -28.64 -7.27
C THR A 69 6.51 -28.24 -8.74
N ASP A 70 7.03 -27.05 -9.06
CA ASP A 70 7.00 -26.39 -10.37
C ASP A 70 5.59 -26.24 -10.99
N ALA A 71 4.54 -26.53 -10.21
CA ALA A 71 3.16 -26.44 -10.65
C ALA A 71 2.81 -24.98 -10.98
N SER A 72 2.17 -24.76 -12.14
CA SER A 72 1.72 -23.42 -12.53
C SER A 72 0.58 -22.95 -11.63
N MET A 73 0.72 -21.76 -11.06
CA MET A 73 -0.33 -21.11 -10.27
C MET A 73 -1.35 -20.45 -11.19
N PRO A 74 -2.60 -20.24 -10.73
CA PRO A 74 -3.58 -19.46 -11.48
C PRO A 74 -3.00 -18.10 -11.89
N VAL A 75 -3.18 -17.76 -13.17
CA VAL A 75 -2.79 -16.45 -13.70
C VAL A 75 -3.48 -15.35 -12.89
N SER A 76 -2.72 -14.32 -12.52
CA SER A 76 -3.25 -13.15 -11.83
C SER A 76 -3.21 -11.91 -12.71
N GLU A 77 -4.27 -11.11 -12.63
CA GLU A 77 -4.33 -9.76 -13.21
C GLU A 77 -4.12 -8.75 -12.08
N ARG A 78 -3.06 -7.95 -12.19
CA ARG A 78 -2.73 -6.93 -11.19
C ARG A 78 -2.80 -5.55 -11.80
N PHE A 79 -3.44 -4.63 -11.09
CA PHE A 79 -3.63 -3.26 -11.55
C PHE A 79 -2.70 -2.33 -10.79
N TYR A 80 -2.05 -1.43 -11.52
CA TYR A 80 -1.14 -0.43 -10.98
C TYR A 80 -1.51 0.95 -11.52
N LEU A 81 -1.01 2.00 -10.87
CA LEU A 81 -0.98 3.37 -11.38
C LEU A 81 0.44 3.68 -11.89
N SER A 82 0.55 4.00 -13.18
CA SER A 82 1.75 4.55 -13.83
C SER A 82 1.73 6.08 -13.78
N ASP A 83 2.90 6.70 -13.63
CA ASP A 83 3.07 8.16 -13.64
C ASP A 83 2.13 8.89 -12.67
N ALA A 84 1.86 8.28 -11.52
CA ALA A 84 1.08 8.91 -10.47
C ALA A 84 2.01 9.59 -9.46
N VAL A 85 1.61 10.77 -8.98
CA VAL A 85 2.33 11.56 -7.96
C VAL A 85 1.34 11.98 -6.89
N PHE A 86 1.69 11.70 -5.64
CA PHE A 86 0.83 11.95 -4.48
C PHE A 86 1.61 12.63 -3.37
N VAL A 87 0.93 13.49 -2.62
CA VAL A 87 1.37 13.93 -1.29
C VAL A 87 0.43 13.30 -0.28
N ALA A 88 0.96 12.41 0.55
CA ALA A 88 0.26 11.86 1.71
C ALA A 88 0.61 12.69 2.94
N ALA A 89 -0.41 13.20 3.63
CA ALA A 89 -0.27 13.92 4.88
C ALA A 89 -0.85 13.09 6.02
N VAL A 90 -0.12 13.05 7.13
CA VAL A 90 -0.57 12.49 8.40
C VAL A 90 -0.54 13.55 9.48
N GLU A 91 -1.45 13.44 10.44
CA GLU A 91 -1.53 14.36 11.57
C GLU A 91 -1.99 13.61 12.81
N GLY A 92 -1.38 13.91 13.95
CA GLY A 92 -1.68 13.30 15.24
C GLY A 92 -0.91 13.94 16.37
N ALA A 93 -0.63 13.16 17.41
CA ALA A 93 0.16 13.60 18.55
C ALA A 93 1.58 14.02 18.10
N ALA A 94 2.08 15.13 18.63
CA ALA A 94 3.31 15.75 18.16
C ALA A 94 4.54 14.85 18.38
N ASP A 95 4.61 14.19 19.53
CA ASP A 95 5.64 13.20 19.87
C ASP A 95 5.69 12.04 18.84
N LEU A 96 4.53 11.50 18.48
CA LEU A 96 4.44 10.45 17.47
C LEU A 96 4.85 10.96 16.08
N VAL A 97 4.42 12.17 15.70
CA VAL A 97 4.80 12.76 14.41
C VAL A 97 6.30 13.04 14.35
N ASP A 98 6.90 13.53 15.44
CA ASP A 98 8.33 13.79 15.56
C ASP A 98 9.13 12.48 15.45
N GLU A 99 8.66 11.40 16.08
CA GLU A 99 9.26 10.06 15.96
C GLU A 99 9.26 9.56 14.52
N LEU A 100 8.21 9.84 13.74
CA LEU A 100 8.10 9.44 12.33
C LEU A 100 9.03 10.23 11.39
N LEU A 101 9.59 11.35 11.84
CA LEU A 101 10.50 12.19 11.06
C LEU A 101 11.98 11.85 11.28
N ALA A 102 12.30 11.11 12.34
CA ALA A 102 13.66 10.73 12.73
C ALA A 102 14.20 9.56 11.89
#